data_AF-A0AAD7XZ55-F1
#
_entry.id   AF-A0AAD7XZ55-F1
#
_cell.length_a   1.000
_cell.length_b   1.000
_cell.length_c   1.000
_cell.angle_alpha   90.00
_cell.angle_beta   90.00
_cell.angle_gamma   90.00
#
_symmetry.space_group_name_H-M   'P 1'
#
loop_
_entity.id
_entity.type
_entity.pdbx_description
1 polymer ?
#
loop_
_entity_poly.entity_id
_entity_poly.type
_entity_poly.pdbx_seq_one_letter_code
_entity_poly.pdbx_strand_id
1 'polypeptide(L)'
;MSATSTTVVHIEDHNRSRASLSTTVSTTAHNDSVESSSQQQHQNELDQKQQQAPSSLPASLPLWKRILSISIRLFKQYWFLLGLGLVIGLAWAFPQVGKANGIIEAQYTVKWGAVIVIFLLSGLGLEVRVMLHTILRWRLHLVVQVINFIFMPFFMYGIVRFFIKVGANLDGSVYQGFLIAMSTSTTVSSNAVMTRNANGNDSGALVNAALGNVLGIFISPALITVFGDDSKVFTPGTRGRPDYVNVLKNLGLTVLLPLVVGQVIRYLFPKQVKYLQAKLHFSIINSLALLCMVWSVFCDGVASDAFFRMSGVDIVSIVGVDLFMYLLGCATCIFVARAPWIKNQKMEEPNMLKKWRFSWKDTVAIMYCGATKTVSMGIPLINVMYADQDYGTVGVLSLPLLLYHIIQLFVGNFQVPILKRWVQKSLDEENSADEHELMTAVEQQSLPTTMTNRRRQPTSTSEAPPPSSP
;
A
#
# COMPACT_ATOMS: atom_id res chain seq x y z
N MET A 1 -52.08 7.61 51.47
CA MET A 1 -52.36 6.33 50.80
C MET A 1 -51.03 5.62 50.58
N SER A 2 -51.00 4.36 51.02
CA SER A 2 -49.86 3.45 51.12
C SER A 2 -49.33 2.98 49.76
N ALA A 3 -48.01 2.85 49.61
CA ALA A 3 -47.34 1.55 49.50
C ALA A 3 -45.96 1.63 48.80
N THR A 4 -45.01 1.10 49.55
CA THR A 4 -43.59 0.82 49.38
C THR A 4 -43.27 -0.18 48.26
N SER A 5 -42.14 -0.02 47.56
CA SER A 5 -41.16 -1.11 47.36
C SER A 5 -39.89 -0.61 46.66
N THR A 6 -38.78 -0.75 47.38
CA THR A 6 -37.39 -0.52 46.97
C THR A 6 -36.73 -1.89 46.83
N THR A 7 -36.07 -2.18 45.70
CA THR A 7 -35.26 -3.39 45.55
C THR A 7 -33.81 -3.01 45.29
N VAL A 8 -32.98 -3.29 46.29
CA VAL A 8 -31.51 -3.28 46.27
C VAL A 8 -31.04 -4.69 45.91
N VAL A 9 -30.05 -4.82 45.02
CA VAL A 9 -29.37 -6.10 44.75
C VAL A 9 -27.93 -6.03 45.25
N HIS A 10 -27.60 -7.08 46.00
CA HIS A 10 -26.45 -7.30 46.87
C HIS A 10 -25.11 -7.46 46.14
N ILE A 11 -24.07 -6.90 46.75
CA ILE A 11 -22.64 -7.25 46.59
C ILE A 11 -22.33 -8.27 47.70
N GLU A 12 -21.64 -9.36 47.37
CA GLU A 12 -21.26 -10.40 48.32
C GLU A 12 -19.72 -10.53 48.36
N ASP A 13 -19.15 -9.98 49.44
CA ASP A 13 -17.77 -10.19 49.89
C ASP A 13 -17.75 -11.34 50.90
N HIS A 14 -16.80 -12.27 50.79
CA HIS A 14 -16.50 -13.19 51.88
C HIS A 14 -14.99 -13.35 52.10
N ASN A 15 -14.58 -12.96 53.30
CA ASN A 15 -13.24 -13.09 53.87
C ASN A 15 -13.32 -14.13 55.01
N ARG A 16 -12.36 -15.07 55.11
CA ARG A 16 -11.99 -15.74 56.39
C ARG A 16 -10.65 -16.50 56.33
N SER A 17 -9.67 -15.93 57.03
CA SER A 17 -8.77 -16.49 58.05
C SER A 17 -7.85 -17.72 57.82
N ARG A 18 -6.55 -17.40 57.91
CA ARG A 18 -5.42 -18.09 58.58
C ARG A 18 -5.66 -19.46 59.27
N ALA A 19 -4.81 -20.43 58.96
CA ALA A 19 -4.17 -21.32 59.94
C ALA A 19 -2.82 -21.88 59.40
N SER A 20 -1.86 -21.97 60.29
CA SER A 20 -0.44 -22.33 60.15
C SER A 20 -0.17 -23.83 60.00
N LEU A 21 0.90 -24.22 59.30
CA LEU A 21 1.74 -25.37 59.66
C LEU A 21 3.13 -25.29 58.98
N SER A 22 4.16 -25.32 59.82
CA SER A 22 5.58 -25.42 59.51
C SER A 22 5.99 -26.88 59.26
N THR A 23 7.24 -27.07 58.79
CA THR A 23 8.04 -28.34 58.70
C THR A 23 7.64 -29.23 57.51
N THR A 24 8.51 -29.73 56.62
CA THR A 24 9.89 -30.22 56.75
C THR A 24 10.52 -30.36 55.36
N VAL A 25 11.80 -30.03 55.21
CA VAL A 25 12.64 -30.42 54.07
C VAL A 25 13.03 -31.89 54.24
N SER A 26 12.56 -32.79 53.36
CA SER A 26 13.22 -34.08 53.06
C SER A 26 12.69 -34.69 51.76
N THR A 27 13.61 -34.90 50.80
CA THR A 27 13.64 -36.00 49.81
C THR A 27 12.45 -36.24 48.88
N THR A 28 12.58 -35.78 47.63
CA THR A 28 12.03 -36.47 46.44
C THR A 28 12.93 -36.22 45.23
N ALA A 29 14.06 -36.92 45.17
CA ALA A 29 14.88 -37.07 43.96
C ALA A 29 14.21 -38.00 42.92
N HIS A 30 12.90 -37.83 42.69
CA HIS A 30 12.12 -38.70 41.82
C HIS A 30 11.15 -37.97 40.88
N ASN A 31 11.19 -36.63 40.82
CA ASN A 31 10.35 -35.84 39.90
C ASN A 31 11.10 -35.24 38.70
N ASP A 32 12.44 -35.25 38.69
CA ASP A 32 13.23 -34.63 37.61
C ASP A 32 13.17 -35.41 36.29
N SER A 33 12.77 -36.68 36.31
CA SER A 33 12.67 -37.51 35.10
C SER A 33 11.35 -37.35 34.34
N VAL A 34 10.32 -36.75 34.96
CA VAL A 34 9.00 -36.54 34.31
C VAL A 34 8.91 -35.16 33.66
N GLU A 35 9.53 -34.13 34.26
CA GLU A 35 9.65 -32.80 33.66
C GLU A 35 10.66 -32.75 32.50
N SER A 36 11.78 -33.51 32.58
CA SER A 36 12.71 -33.61 31.46
C SER A 36 12.09 -34.28 30.23
N SER A 37 11.20 -35.26 30.44
CA SER A 37 10.52 -36.01 29.38
C SER A 37 9.47 -35.17 28.65
N SER A 38 8.77 -34.29 29.38
CA SER A 38 7.75 -33.41 28.83
C SER A 38 8.36 -32.18 28.14
N GLN A 39 9.48 -31.65 28.63
CA GLN A 39 10.27 -30.64 27.91
C GLN A 39 10.96 -31.20 26.66
N GLN A 40 11.48 -32.43 26.68
CA GLN A 40 12.01 -33.10 25.48
C GLN A 40 10.92 -33.39 24.45
N GLN A 41 9.70 -33.75 24.86
CA GLN A 41 8.59 -33.91 23.92
C GLN A 41 8.16 -32.59 23.29
N HIS A 42 8.14 -31.49 24.03
CA HIS A 42 7.77 -30.18 23.50
C HIS A 42 8.87 -29.60 22.59
N GLN A 43 10.15 -29.84 22.93
CA GLN A 43 11.28 -29.47 22.07
C GLN A 43 11.28 -30.31 20.78
N ASN A 44 10.98 -31.61 20.84
CA ASN A 44 10.84 -32.46 19.67
C ASN A 44 9.64 -32.07 18.77
N GLU A 45 8.54 -31.58 19.34
CA GLU A 45 7.42 -31.02 18.56
C GLU A 45 7.77 -29.68 17.89
N LEU A 46 8.58 -28.85 18.56
CA LEU A 46 9.08 -27.58 18.01
C LEU A 46 10.12 -27.83 16.90
N ASP A 47 11.01 -28.80 17.07
CA ASP A 47 11.99 -29.22 16.07
C ASP A 47 11.31 -29.90 14.86
N GLN A 48 10.23 -30.67 15.07
CA GLN A 48 9.40 -31.20 13.98
C GLN A 48 8.63 -30.09 13.23
N LYS A 49 8.22 -29.02 13.92
CA LYS A 49 7.60 -27.85 13.26
C LYS A 49 8.63 -26.95 12.56
N GLN A 50 9.86 -26.86 13.04
CA GLN A 50 10.93 -26.08 12.42
C GLN A 50 11.63 -26.79 11.24
N GLN A 51 11.54 -28.12 11.15
CA GLN A 51 11.99 -28.87 9.96
C GLN A 51 10.97 -28.90 8.81
N GLN A 52 9.79 -28.29 8.98
CA GLN A 52 8.93 -27.92 7.85
C GLN A 52 9.35 -26.57 7.25
N ALA A 53 10.57 -26.52 6.72
CA ALA A 53 10.84 -25.68 5.54
C ALA A 53 9.81 -26.04 4.45
N PRO A 54 9.40 -25.13 3.54
CA PRO A 54 8.45 -25.44 2.48
C PRO A 54 9.05 -26.51 1.57
N SER A 55 8.78 -27.77 1.92
CA SER A 55 9.39 -28.92 1.30
C SER A 55 8.94 -28.96 -0.15
N SER A 56 9.94 -29.09 -1.01
CA SER A 56 9.83 -29.33 -2.43
C SER A 56 8.71 -30.35 -2.70
N LEU A 57 7.87 -30.03 -3.70
CA LEU A 57 6.84 -30.90 -4.27
C LEU A 57 7.26 -32.38 -4.21
N PRO A 58 6.43 -33.31 -3.67
CA PRO A 58 6.78 -34.71 -3.59
C PRO A 58 7.23 -35.23 -4.96
N ALA A 59 8.34 -35.99 -4.98
CA ALA A 59 9.08 -36.40 -6.17
C ALA A 59 8.37 -37.44 -7.06
N SER A 60 7.06 -37.66 -6.89
CA SER A 60 6.32 -38.76 -7.54
C SER A 60 5.07 -38.35 -8.32
N LEU A 61 4.85 -37.06 -8.59
CA LEU A 61 3.75 -36.62 -9.46
C LEU A 61 4.19 -36.61 -10.94
N PRO A 62 3.35 -37.10 -11.88
CA PRO A 62 3.67 -37.06 -13.32
C PRO A 62 3.95 -35.61 -13.76
N LEU A 63 4.90 -35.44 -14.68
CA LEU A 63 5.36 -34.13 -15.16
C LEU A 63 4.21 -33.19 -15.54
N TRP A 64 3.14 -33.71 -16.15
CA TRP A 64 1.94 -32.95 -16.47
C TRP A 64 1.18 -32.45 -15.24
N LYS A 65 1.07 -33.22 -14.15
CA LYS A 65 0.45 -32.74 -12.89
C LYS A 65 1.32 -31.69 -12.20
N ARG A 66 2.65 -31.81 -12.28
CA ARG A 66 3.58 -30.77 -11.79
C ARG A 66 3.44 -29.49 -12.59
N ILE A 67 3.52 -29.57 -13.93
CA ILE A 67 3.32 -28.44 -14.84
C ILE A 67 1.94 -27.83 -14.62
N LEU A 68 0.87 -28.62 -14.54
CA LEU A 68 -0.48 -28.14 -14.28
C LEU A 68 -0.58 -27.46 -12.91
N SER A 69 0.05 -28.01 -11.86
CA SER A 69 0.05 -27.38 -10.52
C SER A 69 0.85 -26.08 -10.46
N ILE A 70 1.90 -25.96 -11.28
CA ILE A 70 2.72 -24.74 -11.42
C ILE A 70 1.92 -23.73 -12.24
N SER A 71 1.36 -24.12 -13.37
CA SER A 71 0.51 -23.27 -14.22
C SER A 71 -0.73 -22.79 -13.49
N ILE A 72 -1.40 -23.60 -12.68
CA ILE A 72 -2.54 -23.17 -11.86
C ILE A 72 -2.09 -22.18 -10.78
N ARG A 73 -0.91 -22.38 -10.18
CA ARG A 73 -0.34 -21.44 -9.20
C ARG A 73 0.01 -20.11 -9.84
N LEU A 74 0.71 -20.14 -10.97
CA LEU A 74 1.05 -18.96 -11.76
C LEU A 74 -0.22 -18.27 -12.27
N PHE A 75 -1.22 -19.01 -12.74
CA PHE A 75 -2.50 -18.47 -13.17
C PHE A 75 -3.20 -17.76 -12.01
N LYS A 76 -3.32 -18.38 -10.83
CA LYS A 76 -3.91 -17.72 -9.66
C LYS A 76 -3.12 -16.50 -9.20
N GLN A 77 -1.80 -16.53 -9.32
CA GLN A 77 -0.91 -15.45 -8.90
C GLN A 77 -0.91 -14.26 -9.87
N TYR A 78 -1.03 -14.53 -11.19
CA TYR A 78 -0.93 -13.54 -12.27
C TYR A 78 -2.20 -13.45 -13.13
N TRP A 79 -3.36 -13.87 -12.61
CA TRP A 79 -4.61 -13.94 -13.36
C TRP A 79 -5.00 -12.60 -13.99
N PHE A 80 -4.72 -11.50 -13.29
CA PHE A 80 -4.99 -10.16 -13.78
C PHE A 80 -4.15 -9.82 -15.01
N LEU A 81 -2.84 -10.14 -14.98
CA LEU A 81 -1.93 -9.88 -16.10
C LEU A 81 -2.29 -10.74 -17.32
N LEU A 82 -2.68 -12.00 -17.09
CA LEU A 82 -3.18 -12.88 -18.14
C LEU A 82 -4.51 -12.37 -18.71
N GLY A 83 -5.43 -11.92 -17.85
CA GLY A 83 -6.67 -11.27 -18.26
C GLY A 83 -6.40 -10.04 -19.11
N LEU A 84 -5.37 -9.25 -18.77
CA LEU A 84 -4.99 -8.05 -19.48
C LEU A 84 -4.52 -8.38 -20.90
N GLY A 85 -3.64 -9.37 -21.05
CA GLY A 85 -3.22 -9.86 -22.37
C GLY A 85 -4.40 -10.41 -23.18
N LEU A 86 -5.32 -11.14 -22.53
CA LEU A 86 -6.53 -11.66 -23.18
C LEU A 86 -7.41 -10.54 -23.70
N VAL A 87 -7.74 -9.53 -22.89
CA VAL A 87 -8.61 -8.45 -23.33
C VAL A 87 -7.96 -7.57 -24.39
N ILE A 88 -6.64 -7.35 -24.34
CA ILE A 88 -5.92 -6.67 -25.42
C ILE A 88 -6.04 -7.50 -26.71
N GLY A 89 -5.80 -8.81 -26.66
CA GLY A 89 -5.98 -9.69 -27.82
C GLY A 89 -7.41 -9.69 -28.37
N LEU A 90 -8.42 -9.68 -27.49
CA LEU A 90 -9.83 -9.56 -27.87
C LEU A 90 -10.16 -8.20 -28.50
N ALA A 91 -9.54 -7.12 -28.03
CA ALA A 91 -9.72 -5.80 -28.62
C ALA A 91 -9.16 -5.73 -30.04
N TRP A 92 -8.04 -6.40 -30.31
CA TRP A 92 -7.46 -6.54 -31.65
C TRP A 92 -8.30 -7.41 -32.58
N ALA A 93 -8.86 -8.52 -32.06
CA ALA A 93 -9.69 -9.43 -32.86
C ALA A 93 -11.08 -8.85 -33.16
N PHE A 94 -11.70 -8.16 -32.18
CA PHE A 94 -13.08 -7.68 -32.27
C PHE A 94 -13.23 -6.21 -31.80
N PRO A 95 -12.58 -5.24 -32.47
CA PRO A 95 -12.60 -3.83 -32.06
C PRO A 95 -13.99 -3.20 -32.13
N GLN A 96 -14.85 -3.67 -33.04
CA GLN A 96 -16.20 -3.10 -33.26
C GLN A 96 -17.17 -3.31 -32.09
N VAL A 97 -16.90 -4.28 -31.22
CA VAL A 97 -17.76 -4.56 -30.07
C VAL A 97 -17.51 -3.51 -28.98
N GLY A 98 -16.26 -3.34 -28.55
CA GLY A 98 -15.90 -2.50 -27.40
C GLY A 98 -15.67 -1.02 -27.69
N LYS A 99 -15.82 -0.56 -28.92
CA LYS A 99 -15.64 0.85 -29.29
C LYS A 99 -16.81 1.74 -28.86
N ALA A 100 -16.55 3.04 -28.73
CA ALA A 100 -17.59 4.06 -28.66
C ALA A 100 -18.51 3.97 -29.88
N ASN A 101 -19.83 4.05 -29.66
CA ASN A 101 -20.86 3.78 -30.67
C ASN A 101 -20.77 2.40 -31.36
N GLY A 102 -20.11 1.43 -30.72
CA GLY A 102 -20.11 0.02 -31.10
C GLY A 102 -21.41 -0.70 -30.68
N ILE A 103 -21.47 -2.01 -30.89
CA ILE A 103 -22.68 -2.84 -30.67
C ILE A 103 -23.23 -2.72 -29.24
N ILE A 104 -22.34 -2.60 -28.24
CA ILE A 104 -22.72 -2.49 -26.83
C ILE A 104 -22.73 -1.04 -26.30
N GLU A 105 -22.56 -0.05 -27.19
CA GLU A 105 -22.39 1.36 -26.84
C GLU A 105 -21.44 1.54 -25.64
N ALA A 106 -20.18 1.12 -25.82
CA ALA A 106 -19.22 1.00 -24.71
C ALA A 106 -19.02 2.31 -23.92
N GLN A 107 -19.39 3.46 -24.49
CA GLN A 107 -19.47 4.74 -23.80
C GLN A 107 -20.35 4.73 -22.54
N TYR A 108 -21.51 4.09 -22.58
CA TYR A 108 -22.44 4.04 -21.45
C TYR A 108 -22.21 2.78 -20.60
N THR A 109 -22.09 1.63 -21.24
CA THR A 109 -22.00 0.33 -20.55
C THR A 109 -20.66 0.13 -19.87
N VAL A 110 -19.57 0.48 -20.54
CA VAL A 110 -18.20 0.26 -20.03
C VAL A 110 -17.63 1.53 -19.43
N LYS A 111 -17.52 2.62 -20.20
CA LYS A 111 -16.84 3.83 -19.74
C LYS A 111 -17.59 4.52 -18.59
N TRP A 112 -18.92 4.51 -18.57
CA TRP A 112 -19.69 4.98 -17.40
C TRP A 112 -19.96 3.86 -16.40
N GLY A 113 -20.54 2.76 -16.86
CA GLY A 113 -20.94 1.65 -15.98
C GLY A 113 -19.77 1.04 -15.19
N ALA A 114 -18.65 0.71 -15.85
CA ALA A 114 -17.51 0.10 -15.17
C ALA A 114 -16.87 1.08 -14.18
N VAL A 115 -16.79 2.38 -14.50
CA VAL A 115 -16.27 3.42 -13.58
C VAL A 115 -17.12 3.51 -12.32
N ILE A 116 -18.44 3.63 -12.49
CA ILE A 116 -19.38 3.69 -11.37
C ILE A 116 -19.25 2.45 -10.49
N VAL A 117 -19.18 1.26 -11.09
CA VAL A 117 -18.97 -0.01 -10.36
C VAL A 117 -17.63 0.00 -9.61
N ILE A 118 -16.54 0.42 -10.26
CA ILE A 118 -15.20 0.48 -9.65
C ILE A 118 -15.21 1.38 -8.41
N PHE A 119 -15.76 2.58 -8.52
CA PHE A 119 -15.77 3.54 -7.42
C PHE A 119 -16.78 3.21 -6.33
N LEU A 120 -17.93 2.64 -6.69
CA LEU A 120 -18.91 2.12 -5.73
C LEU A 120 -18.32 0.97 -4.90
N LEU A 121 -17.69 0.00 -5.55
CA LEU A 121 -17.00 -1.11 -4.88
C LEU A 121 -15.80 -0.64 -4.07
N SER A 122 -15.09 0.38 -4.54
CA SER A 122 -14.02 1.02 -3.78
C SER A 122 -14.55 1.69 -2.50
N GLY A 123 -15.67 2.42 -2.58
CA GLY A 123 -16.37 3.00 -1.43
C GLY A 123 -16.85 1.93 -0.45
N LEU A 124 -17.49 0.87 -0.95
CA LEU A 124 -17.93 -0.26 -0.13
C LEU A 124 -16.78 -1.05 0.48
N GLY A 125 -15.61 -1.09 -0.15
CA GLY A 125 -14.42 -1.85 0.29
C GLY A 125 -13.62 -1.17 1.41
N LEU A 126 -13.83 0.13 1.64
CA LEU A 126 -13.13 0.96 2.63
C LEU A 126 -13.76 0.90 4.03
N GLU A 127 -13.07 0.33 5.01
CA GLU A 127 -13.57 0.26 6.39
C GLU A 127 -13.45 1.59 7.12
N VAL A 128 -14.58 2.23 7.42
CA VAL A 128 -14.64 3.55 8.08
C VAL A 128 -13.82 3.59 9.38
N ARG A 129 -13.86 2.51 10.19
CA ARG A 129 -13.09 2.41 11.44
C ARG A 129 -11.58 2.36 11.22
N VAL A 130 -11.14 1.67 10.16
CA VAL A 130 -9.73 1.58 9.76
C VAL A 130 -9.26 2.90 9.18
N MET A 131 -10.12 3.55 8.39
CA MET A 131 -9.88 4.89 7.86
C MET A 131 -9.66 5.90 8.97
N LEU A 132 -10.54 5.94 9.98
CA LEU A 132 -10.44 6.87 11.11
C LEU A 132 -9.17 6.67 11.96
N HIS A 133 -8.77 5.43 12.22
CA HIS A 133 -7.50 5.19 12.95
C HIS A 133 -6.27 5.53 12.11
N THR A 134 -6.35 5.33 10.79
CA THR A 134 -5.21 5.52 9.89
C THR A 134 -5.04 6.97 9.46
N ILE A 135 -6.12 7.75 9.35
CA ILE A 135 -6.07 9.16 8.92
C ILE A 135 -5.24 10.05 9.86
N LEU A 136 -5.11 9.65 11.13
CA LEU A 136 -4.26 10.31 12.11
C LEU A 136 -2.76 10.26 11.72
N ARG A 137 -2.36 9.36 10.82
CA ARG A 137 -1.01 9.28 10.25
C ARG A 137 -0.84 10.24 9.06
N TRP A 138 -1.19 11.51 9.27
CA TRP A 138 -1.18 12.57 8.25
C TRP A 138 0.14 12.68 7.48
N ARG A 139 1.27 12.40 8.14
CA ARG A 139 2.61 12.44 7.53
C ARG A 139 2.78 11.43 6.42
N LEU A 140 2.29 10.21 6.63
CA LEU A 140 2.33 9.14 5.64
C LEU A 140 1.50 9.56 4.43
N HIS A 141 0.32 10.11 4.68
CA HIS A 141 -0.58 10.60 3.63
C HIS A 141 0.04 11.75 2.82
N LEU A 142 0.58 12.75 3.50
CA LEU A 142 1.20 13.90 2.83
C LEU A 142 2.35 13.46 1.93
N VAL A 143 3.26 12.61 2.40
CA VAL A 143 4.39 12.13 1.58
C VAL A 143 3.91 11.42 0.32
N VAL A 144 2.93 10.51 0.45
CA VAL A 144 2.36 9.82 -0.70
C VAL A 144 1.74 10.80 -1.69
N GLN A 145 0.90 11.73 -1.23
CA GLN A 145 0.22 12.68 -2.12
C GLN A 145 1.18 13.67 -2.78
N VAL A 146 2.21 14.14 -2.07
CA VAL A 146 3.23 15.03 -2.64
C VAL A 146 4.04 14.30 -3.70
N ILE A 147 4.46 13.05 -3.46
CA ILE A 147 5.17 12.29 -4.48
C ILE A 147 4.26 12.03 -5.69
N ASN A 148 2.99 11.69 -5.44
CA ASN A 148 2.04 11.33 -6.48
C ASN A 148 1.62 12.52 -7.36
N PHE A 149 1.23 13.64 -6.76
CA PHE A 149 0.66 14.80 -7.47
C PHE A 149 1.63 15.95 -7.69
N ILE A 150 2.81 15.95 -7.07
CA ILE A 150 3.80 17.03 -7.26
C ILE A 150 5.07 16.47 -7.87
N PHE A 151 5.76 15.54 -7.21
CA PHE A 151 7.05 15.08 -7.71
C PHE A 151 6.96 14.43 -9.09
N MET A 152 6.13 13.38 -9.26
CA MET A 152 6.08 12.64 -10.52
C MET A 152 5.57 13.47 -11.72
N PRO A 153 4.46 14.24 -11.63
CA PRO A 153 4.00 15.05 -12.76
C PRO A 153 5.02 16.11 -13.18
N PHE A 154 5.62 16.81 -12.23
CA PHE A 154 6.60 17.86 -12.53
C PHE A 154 7.93 17.28 -13.03
N PHE A 155 8.34 16.12 -12.52
CA PHE A 155 9.51 15.42 -13.04
C PHE A 155 9.28 14.98 -14.49
N MET A 156 8.11 14.41 -14.79
CA MET A 156 7.72 14.06 -16.16
C MET A 156 7.69 15.28 -17.08
N TYR A 157 7.17 16.42 -16.60
CA TYR A 157 7.22 17.66 -17.35
C TYR A 157 8.67 18.08 -17.69
N GLY A 158 9.61 17.89 -16.77
CA GLY A 158 11.03 18.04 -17.04
C GLY A 158 11.54 17.12 -18.16
N ILE A 159 11.18 15.83 -18.14
CA ILE A 159 11.54 14.86 -19.18
C ILE A 159 10.98 15.27 -20.54
N VAL A 160 9.69 15.60 -20.60
CA VAL A 160 9.00 16.01 -21.83
C VAL A 160 9.67 17.25 -22.43
N ARG A 161 9.97 18.27 -21.62
CA ARG A 161 10.69 19.47 -22.07
C ARG A 161 12.10 19.16 -22.56
N PHE A 162 12.79 18.23 -21.90
CA PHE A 162 14.11 17.77 -22.32
C PHE A 162 14.04 17.07 -23.68
N PHE A 163 13.09 16.17 -23.90
CA PHE A 163 12.89 15.48 -25.18
C PHE A 163 12.56 16.45 -26.32
N ILE A 164 11.67 17.42 -26.09
CA ILE A 164 11.38 18.48 -27.07
C ILE A 164 12.64 19.28 -27.39
N LYS A 165 13.46 19.62 -26.39
CA LYS A 165 14.69 20.41 -26.59
C LYS A 165 15.76 19.64 -27.38
N VAL A 166 15.87 18.32 -27.18
CA VAL A 166 16.82 17.46 -27.90
C VAL A 166 16.29 17.08 -29.29
N GLY A 167 15.05 17.43 -29.63
CA GLY A 167 14.44 17.12 -30.92
C GLY A 167 14.09 15.65 -31.06
N ALA A 168 13.67 14.99 -29.97
CA ALA A 168 13.22 13.62 -30.03
C ALA A 168 12.02 13.48 -30.97
N ASN A 169 12.10 12.51 -31.89
CA ASN A 169 11.07 12.23 -32.89
C ASN A 169 9.90 11.46 -32.27
N LEU A 170 9.15 12.11 -31.39
CA LEU A 170 7.95 11.58 -30.76
C LEU A 170 6.73 12.40 -31.18
N ASP A 171 5.60 11.73 -31.38
CA ASP A 171 4.35 12.43 -31.67
C ASP A 171 3.91 13.34 -30.51
N GLY A 172 3.34 14.49 -30.83
CA GLY A 172 2.90 15.47 -29.84
C GLY A 172 1.91 14.90 -28.82
N SER A 173 1.05 13.98 -29.26
CA SER A 173 0.06 13.31 -28.42
C SER A 173 0.71 12.43 -27.34
N VAL A 174 1.93 11.92 -27.59
CA VAL A 174 2.68 11.10 -26.63
C VAL A 174 3.12 11.95 -25.44
N TYR A 175 3.63 13.15 -25.70
CA TYR A 175 4.02 14.09 -24.65
C TYR A 175 2.82 14.47 -23.76
N GLN A 176 1.67 14.69 -24.38
CA GLN A 176 0.43 14.97 -23.66
C GLN A 176 -0.01 13.75 -22.82
N GLY A 177 0.00 12.56 -23.42
CA GLY A 177 -0.32 11.32 -22.74
C GLY A 177 0.57 11.05 -21.53
N PHE A 178 1.87 11.32 -21.60
CA PHE A 178 2.79 11.19 -20.46
C PHE A 178 2.41 12.10 -19.29
N LEU A 179 2.10 13.37 -19.57
CA LEU A 179 1.72 14.33 -18.54
C LEU A 179 0.37 13.99 -17.92
N ILE A 180 -0.59 13.57 -18.74
CA ILE A 180 -1.89 13.13 -18.25
C ILE A 180 -1.70 11.89 -17.37
N ALA A 181 -0.97 10.88 -17.84
CA ALA A 181 -0.72 9.64 -17.11
C ALA A 181 -0.12 9.92 -15.73
N MET A 182 0.91 10.76 -15.66
CA MET A 182 1.56 11.13 -14.41
C MET A 182 0.72 12.05 -13.54
N SER A 183 -0.23 12.80 -14.09
CA SER A 183 -1.12 13.66 -13.28
C SER A 183 -2.25 12.88 -12.60
N THR A 184 -2.48 11.62 -12.97
CA THR A 184 -3.53 10.79 -12.36
C THR A 184 -3.19 10.38 -10.92
N SER A 185 -4.22 9.99 -10.16
CA SER A 185 -4.08 9.50 -8.79
C SER A 185 -3.58 8.06 -8.71
N THR A 186 -3.34 7.57 -7.48
CA THR A 186 -2.87 6.21 -7.18
C THR A 186 -3.97 5.13 -7.29
N THR A 187 -3.59 3.87 -7.50
CA THR A 187 -4.53 2.74 -7.54
C THR A 187 -4.95 2.27 -6.15
N VAL A 188 -6.17 1.71 -6.03
CA VAL A 188 -6.70 1.16 -4.76
C VAL A 188 -6.41 -0.32 -4.61
N SER A 189 -6.93 -1.14 -5.53
CA SER A 189 -6.92 -2.60 -5.39
C SER A 189 -5.52 -3.19 -5.46
N SER A 190 -4.73 -2.84 -6.49
CA SER A 190 -3.41 -3.42 -6.68
C SER A 190 -2.44 -3.05 -5.55
N ASN A 191 -2.45 -1.80 -5.11
CA ASN A 191 -1.59 -1.34 -4.02
C ASN A 191 -1.90 -2.02 -2.69
N ALA A 192 -3.19 -2.15 -2.34
CA ALA A 192 -3.57 -2.84 -1.11
C ALA A 192 -3.13 -4.31 -1.14
N VAL A 193 -3.34 -5.01 -2.26
CA VAL A 193 -2.95 -6.41 -2.42
C VAL A 193 -1.43 -6.59 -2.39
N MET A 194 -0.68 -5.78 -3.15
CA MET A 194 0.79 -5.87 -3.20
C MET A 194 1.43 -5.51 -1.87
N THR A 195 0.96 -4.45 -1.22
CA THR A 195 1.42 -4.05 0.11
C THR A 195 1.18 -5.16 1.13
N ARG A 196 -0.02 -5.75 1.15
CA ARG A 196 -0.35 -6.87 2.03
C ARG A 196 0.54 -8.09 1.76
N ASN A 197 0.73 -8.44 0.49
CA ASN A 197 1.57 -9.59 0.12
C ASN A 197 3.05 -9.39 0.47
N ALA A 198 3.51 -8.14 0.55
CA ALA A 198 4.84 -7.75 0.99
C ALA A 198 4.95 -7.56 2.52
N ASN A 199 3.95 -8.00 3.31
CA ASN A 199 3.86 -7.79 4.77
C ASN A 199 3.87 -6.30 5.19
N GLY A 200 3.48 -5.39 4.30
CA GLY A 200 3.38 -3.96 4.55
C GLY A 200 2.08 -3.51 5.20
N ASN A 201 1.94 -2.20 5.43
CA ASN A 201 0.73 -1.60 5.99
C ASN A 201 -0.36 -1.42 4.92
N ASP A 202 -1.11 -2.48 4.68
CA ASP A 202 -2.20 -2.53 3.70
C ASP A 202 -3.35 -1.56 4.02
N SER A 203 -3.64 -1.35 5.32
CA SER A 203 -4.60 -0.35 5.80
C SER A 203 -4.16 1.08 5.42
N GLY A 204 -2.87 1.38 5.61
CA GLY A 204 -2.24 2.64 5.17
C GLY A 204 -2.35 2.83 3.66
N ALA A 205 -2.06 1.78 2.88
CA ALA A 205 -2.17 1.81 1.44
C ALA A 205 -3.61 2.10 0.96
N LEU A 206 -4.59 1.44 1.58
CA LEU A 206 -6.00 1.59 1.24
C LEU A 206 -6.51 3.02 1.48
N VAL A 207 -6.16 3.62 2.61
CA VAL A 207 -6.56 5.01 2.94
C VAL A 207 -5.87 6.02 2.03
N ASN A 208 -4.58 5.83 1.72
CA ASN A 208 -3.89 6.68 0.76
C ASN A 208 -4.48 6.61 -0.64
N ALA A 209 -4.86 5.42 -1.07
CA ALA A 209 -5.46 5.24 -2.37
C ALA A 209 -6.83 5.91 -2.44
N ALA A 210 -7.65 5.79 -1.40
CA ALA A 210 -8.92 6.48 -1.30
C ALA A 210 -8.75 8.01 -1.31
N LEU A 211 -7.89 8.52 -0.43
CA LEU A 211 -7.60 9.95 -0.32
C LEU A 211 -7.03 10.51 -1.63
N GLY A 212 -6.10 9.79 -2.25
CA GLY A 212 -5.52 10.17 -3.54
C GLY A 212 -6.55 10.20 -4.67
N ASN A 213 -7.49 9.25 -4.71
CA ASN A 213 -8.55 9.27 -5.73
C ASN A 213 -9.53 10.42 -5.54
N VAL A 214 -9.89 10.75 -4.30
CA VAL A 214 -10.73 11.93 -4.01
C VAL A 214 -10.00 13.21 -4.40
N LEU A 215 -8.74 13.37 -3.98
CA LEU A 215 -7.91 14.52 -4.36
C LEU A 215 -7.71 14.61 -5.87
N GLY A 216 -7.54 13.48 -6.55
CA GLY A 216 -7.30 13.39 -7.99
C GLY A 216 -8.44 13.97 -8.83
N ILE A 217 -9.67 13.98 -8.34
CA ILE A 217 -10.82 14.62 -9.02
C ILE A 217 -10.59 16.12 -9.20
N PHE A 218 -9.91 16.76 -8.24
CA PHE A 218 -9.66 18.20 -8.25
C PHE A 218 -8.26 18.53 -8.77
N ILE A 219 -7.24 17.79 -8.31
CA ILE A 219 -5.83 18.08 -8.56
C ILE A 219 -5.43 17.68 -9.99
N SER A 220 -5.87 16.53 -10.51
CA SER A 220 -5.43 16.06 -11.83
C SER A 220 -5.86 17.00 -12.97
N PRO A 221 -7.13 17.47 -13.06
CA PRO A 221 -7.51 18.47 -14.06
C PRO A 221 -6.74 19.79 -13.90
N ALA A 222 -6.47 20.21 -12.66
CA ALA A 222 -5.72 21.43 -12.39
C ALA A 222 -4.28 21.31 -12.90
N LEU A 223 -3.59 20.19 -12.62
CA LEU A 223 -2.25 19.91 -13.12
C LEU A 223 -2.20 19.89 -14.65
N ILE A 224 -3.13 19.18 -15.29
CA ILE A 224 -3.16 19.11 -16.76
C ILE A 224 -3.36 20.50 -17.37
N THR A 225 -4.15 21.36 -16.71
CA THR A 225 -4.35 22.73 -17.22
C THR A 225 -3.10 23.59 -17.06
N VAL A 226 -2.41 23.48 -15.92
CA VAL A 226 -1.12 24.17 -15.67
C VAL A 226 -0.08 23.74 -16.72
N PHE A 227 0.04 22.43 -17.00
CA PHE A 227 0.92 21.96 -18.07
C PHE A 227 0.39 22.34 -19.46
N GLY A 228 -0.93 22.45 -19.61
CA GLY A 228 -1.63 22.86 -20.82
C GLY A 228 -1.32 24.28 -21.29
N ASP A 229 -0.82 25.16 -20.42
CA ASP A 229 -0.38 26.51 -20.79
C ASP A 229 0.95 26.51 -21.58
N ASP A 230 1.67 25.39 -21.56
CA ASP A 230 2.90 25.26 -22.32
C ASP A 230 2.63 24.96 -23.80
N SER A 231 2.70 26.00 -24.62
CA SER A 231 2.48 25.94 -26.07
C SER A 231 3.44 25.01 -26.82
N LYS A 232 4.56 24.61 -26.20
CA LYS A 232 5.51 23.65 -26.78
C LYS A 232 5.05 22.21 -26.64
N VAL A 233 4.24 21.91 -25.62
CA VAL A 233 3.73 20.56 -25.34
C VAL A 233 2.28 20.43 -25.81
N PHE A 234 1.47 21.47 -25.58
CA PHE A 234 0.10 21.57 -26.04
C PHE A 234 0.02 22.65 -27.12
N THR A 235 0.21 22.23 -28.37
CA THR A 235 0.09 23.11 -29.53
C THR A 235 -1.31 23.74 -29.60
N PRO A 236 -1.46 24.95 -30.15
CA PRO A 236 -2.76 25.59 -30.31
C PRO A 236 -3.75 24.66 -31.04
N GLY A 237 -4.89 24.37 -30.41
CA GLY A 237 -5.93 23.47 -30.95
C GLY A 237 -5.86 22.02 -30.46
N THR A 238 -4.74 21.57 -29.87
CA THR A 238 -4.63 20.23 -29.25
C THR A 238 -4.84 20.26 -27.74
N ARG A 239 -4.94 21.45 -27.15
CA ARG A 239 -5.27 21.64 -25.74
C ARG A 239 -6.73 21.22 -25.50
N GLY A 240 -6.94 20.23 -24.64
CA GLY A 240 -8.28 19.99 -24.08
C GLY A 240 -8.71 21.27 -23.37
N ARG A 241 -9.85 21.85 -23.74
CA ARG A 241 -10.41 23.02 -23.05
C ARG A 241 -11.13 22.50 -21.82
N PRO A 242 -10.54 22.54 -20.61
CA PRO A 242 -11.25 22.07 -19.45
C PRO A 242 -12.28 23.14 -19.12
N ASP A 243 -13.53 22.91 -19.51
CA ASP A 243 -14.61 23.46 -18.70
C ASP A 243 -14.51 22.75 -17.34
N TYR A 244 -13.76 23.35 -16.44
CA TYR A 244 -13.51 22.80 -15.10
C TYR A 244 -14.80 22.48 -14.37
N VAL A 245 -15.87 23.25 -14.60
CA VAL A 245 -17.17 22.99 -14.00
C VAL A 245 -17.75 21.70 -14.57
N ASN A 246 -17.70 21.50 -15.89
CA ASN A 246 -18.16 20.26 -16.51
C ASN A 246 -17.27 19.05 -16.18
N VAL A 247 -15.95 19.22 -16.14
CA VAL A 247 -15.01 18.17 -15.72
C VAL A 247 -15.32 17.75 -14.29
N LEU A 248 -15.44 18.72 -13.38
CA LEU A 248 -15.72 18.45 -11.97
C LEU A 248 -17.12 17.88 -11.76
N LYS A 249 -18.12 18.32 -12.55
CA LYS A 249 -19.47 17.74 -12.53
C LYS A 249 -19.45 16.29 -13.01
N ASN A 250 -18.80 15.99 -14.13
CA ASN A 250 -18.75 14.65 -14.68
C ASN A 250 -17.95 13.69 -13.80
N LEU A 251 -16.77 14.09 -13.33
CA LEU A 251 -16.00 13.28 -12.37
C LEU A 251 -16.71 13.20 -11.02
N GLY A 252 -17.37 14.27 -10.58
CA GLY A 252 -18.23 14.27 -9.40
C GLY A 252 -19.34 13.22 -9.49
N LEU A 253 -20.01 13.11 -10.63
CA LEU A 253 -21.09 12.14 -10.84
C LEU A 253 -20.60 10.71 -11.09
N THR A 254 -19.52 10.54 -11.84
CA THR A 254 -19.03 9.21 -12.26
C THR A 254 -18.08 8.58 -11.24
N VAL A 255 -17.37 9.38 -10.45
CA VAL A 255 -16.35 8.93 -9.49
C VAL A 255 -16.76 9.24 -8.05
N LEU A 256 -16.96 10.52 -7.71
CA LEU A 256 -17.15 10.93 -6.31
C LEU A 256 -18.47 10.41 -5.75
N LEU A 257 -19.56 10.60 -6.49
CA LEU A 257 -20.90 10.20 -6.11
C LEU A 257 -20.99 8.68 -5.81
N PRO A 258 -20.59 7.76 -6.70
CA PRO A 258 -20.63 6.33 -6.39
C PRO A 258 -19.73 5.94 -5.22
N LEU A 259 -18.58 6.59 -5.05
CA LEU A 259 -17.72 6.38 -3.89
C LEU A 259 -18.44 6.77 -2.59
N VAL A 260 -19.06 7.95 -2.54
CA VAL A 260 -19.84 8.45 -1.39
C VAL A 260 -21.04 7.54 -1.13
N VAL A 261 -21.79 7.17 -2.17
CA VAL A 261 -22.93 6.23 -2.05
C VAL A 261 -22.46 4.89 -1.47
N GLY A 262 -21.33 4.36 -1.93
CA GLY A 262 -20.74 3.13 -1.40
C GLY A 262 -20.39 3.26 0.09
N GLN A 263 -19.84 4.40 0.51
CA GLN A 263 -19.55 4.68 1.92
C GLN A 263 -20.81 4.80 2.77
N VAL A 264 -21.83 5.49 2.28
CA VAL A 264 -23.12 5.61 2.98
C VAL A 264 -23.77 4.23 3.15
N ILE A 265 -23.79 3.40 2.10
CA ILE A 265 -24.32 2.03 2.18
C ILE A 265 -23.53 1.21 3.20
N ARG A 266 -22.19 1.32 3.21
CA ARG A 266 -21.35 0.63 4.20
C ARG A 266 -21.61 1.09 5.62
N TYR A 267 -21.83 2.40 5.82
CA TYR A 267 -22.14 2.98 7.13
C TYR A 267 -23.50 2.49 7.65
N LEU A 268 -24.52 2.44 6.80
CA LEU A 268 -25.87 1.98 7.15
C LEU A 268 -25.96 0.45 7.35
N PHE A 269 -25.23 -0.33 6.54
CA PHE A 269 -25.34 -1.80 6.52
C PHE A 269 -23.98 -2.52 6.66
N PRO A 270 -23.22 -2.28 7.75
CA PRO A 270 -21.83 -2.76 7.86
C PRO A 270 -21.72 -4.30 7.86
N LYS A 271 -22.68 -5.01 8.47
CA LYS A 271 -22.66 -6.49 8.54
C LYS A 271 -22.93 -7.12 7.17
N GLN A 272 -23.93 -6.60 6.45
CA GLN A 272 -24.33 -7.06 5.13
C GLN A 272 -23.24 -6.79 4.11
N VAL A 273 -22.63 -5.59 4.14
CA VAL A 273 -21.52 -5.25 3.24
C VAL A 273 -20.30 -6.13 3.52
N LYS A 274 -19.98 -6.42 4.79
CA LYS A 274 -18.88 -7.33 5.13
C LYS A 274 -19.13 -8.75 4.62
N TYR A 275 -20.35 -9.25 4.75
CA TYR A 275 -20.76 -10.54 4.17
C TYR A 275 -20.65 -10.52 2.64
N LEU A 276 -21.14 -9.47 1.99
CA LEU A 276 -21.11 -9.33 0.54
C LEU A 276 -19.69 -9.20 0.00
N GLN A 277 -18.84 -8.44 0.69
CA GLN A 277 -17.42 -8.28 0.37
C GLN A 277 -16.69 -9.63 0.41
N ALA A 278 -16.99 -10.48 1.39
CA ALA A 278 -16.42 -11.82 1.50
C ALA A 278 -16.97 -12.78 0.43
N LYS A 279 -18.26 -12.72 0.13
CA LYS A 279 -18.91 -13.61 -0.85
C LYS A 279 -18.53 -13.26 -2.29
N LEU A 280 -18.65 -12.00 -2.66
CA LEU A 280 -18.43 -11.50 -4.03
C LEU A 280 -16.97 -11.16 -4.33
N HIS A 281 -16.09 -11.14 -3.33
CA HIS A 281 -14.68 -10.77 -3.47
C HIS A 281 -14.52 -9.47 -4.27
N PHE A 282 -14.92 -8.32 -3.70
CA PHE A 282 -14.94 -7.03 -4.41
C PHE A 282 -13.68 -6.70 -5.21
N SER A 283 -12.50 -7.12 -4.74
CA SER A 283 -11.25 -6.96 -5.48
C SER A 283 -11.26 -7.62 -6.85
N ILE A 284 -11.88 -8.80 -7.01
CA ILE A 284 -11.96 -9.52 -8.28
C ILE A 284 -12.92 -8.79 -9.22
N ILE A 285 -14.10 -8.41 -8.74
CA ILE A 285 -15.07 -7.67 -9.57
C ILE A 285 -14.49 -6.33 -10.01
N ASN A 286 -13.81 -5.61 -9.11
CA ASN A 286 -13.13 -4.36 -9.42
C ASN A 286 -12.05 -4.55 -10.50
N SER A 287 -11.26 -5.62 -10.39
CA SER A 287 -10.27 -6.01 -11.40
C SER A 287 -10.90 -6.39 -12.74
N LEU A 288 -12.05 -7.08 -12.76
CA LEU A 288 -12.78 -7.40 -13.99
C LEU A 288 -13.38 -6.17 -14.66
N ALA A 289 -13.94 -5.24 -13.88
CA ALA A 289 -14.43 -3.96 -14.39
C ALA A 289 -13.29 -3.12 -14.98
N LEU A 290 -12.12 -3.13 -14.35
CA LEU A 290 -10.92 -2.50 -14.88
C LEU A 290 -10.45 -3.16 -16.20
N LEU A 291 -10.43 -4.50 -16.27
CA LEU A 291 -10.12 -5.23 -17.51
C LEU A 291 -11.09 -4.87 -18.64
N CYS A 292 -12.38 -4.73 -18.34
CA CYS A 292 -13.40 -4.29 -19.29
C CYS A 292 -13.15 -2.85 -19.77
N MET A 293 -12.76 -1.94 -18.86
CA MET A 293 -12.38 -0.57 -19.23
C MET A 293 -11.17 -0.56 -20.17
N VAL A 294 -10.10 -1.32 -19.83
CA VAL A 294 -8.91 -1.42 -20.68
C VAL A 294 -9.29 -1.97 -22.06
N TRP A 295 -10.08 -3.04 -22.09
CA TRP A 295 -10.59 -3.62 -23.33
C TRP A 295 -11.25 -2.57 -24.23
N SER A 296 -12.20 -1.80 -23.69
CA SER A 296 -12.94 -0.79 -24.46
C SER A 296 -12.02 0.31 -25.00
N VAL A 297 -11.05 0.78 -24.21
CA VAL A 297 -10.09 1.80 -24.68
C VAL A 297 -9.17 1.25 -25.79
N PHE A 298 -8.74 0.00 -25.68
CA PHE A 298 -7.99 -0.64 -26.76
C PHE A 298 -8.86 -0.85 -28.00
N CYS A 299 -10.14 -1.18 -27.86
CA CYS A 299 -11.07 -1.25 -28.99
C CYS A 299 -11.19 0.10 -29.71
N ASP A 300 -11.30 1.21 -28.97
CA ASP A 300 -11.31 2.56 -29.57
C ASP A 300 -10.03 2.85 -30.34
N GLY A 301 -8.87 2.53 -29.75
CA GLY A 301 -7.57 2.76 -30.39
C GLY A 301 -7.31 1.90 -31.62
N VAL A 302 -7.75 0.64 -31.61
CA VAL A 302 -7.66 -0.24 -32.79
C VAL A 302 -8.68 0.19 -33.85
N ALA A 303 -9.92 0.51 -33.48
CA ALA A 303 -10.97 0.89 -34.43
C ALA A 303 -10.71 2.23 -35.15
N SER A 304 -9.91 3.11 -34.54
CA SER A 304 -9.54 4.42 -35.09
C SER A 304 -8.19 4.42 -35.81
N ASP A 305 -7.56 3.26 -35.96
CA ASP A 305 -6.18 3.09 -36.44
C ASP A 305 -5.13 3.93 -35.66
N ALA A 306 -5.47 4.39 -34.46
CA ALA A 306 -4.63 5.24 -33.63
C ALA A 306 -3.26 4.59 -33.36
N PHE A 307 -3.24 3.28 -33.13
CA PHE A 307 -2.02 2.51 -32.86
C PHE A 307 -1.17 2.27 -34.10
N PHE A 308 -1.79 2.19 -35.29
CA PHE A 308 -1.08 2.05 -36.56
C PHE A 308 -0.46 3.37 -37.04
N ARG A 309 -1.02 4.50 -36.59
CA ARG A 309 -0.47 5.85 -36.85
C ARG A 309 0.73 6.18 -35.97
N MET A 310 0.96 5.43 -34.90
CA MET A 310 2.08 5.62 -33.99
C MET A 310 3.35 4.99 -34.54
N SER A 311 4.47 5.70 -34.43
CA SER A 311 5.78 5.14 -34.80
C SER A 311 6.19 4.07 -33.79
N GLY A 312 6.94 3.07 -34.23
CA GLY A 312 7.56 2.10 -33.31
C GLY A 312 8.45 2.78 -32.27
N VAL A 313 9.02 3.95 -32.60
CA VAL A 313 9.80 4.79 -31.68
C VAL A 313 8.94 5.34 -30.55
N ASP A 314 7.69 5.71 -30.82
CA ASP A 314 6.76 6.22 -29.81
C ASP A 314 6.47 5.15 -28.76
N ILE A 315 6.13 3.94 -29.20
CA ILE A 315 5.79 2.82 -28.30
C ILE A 315 6.99 2.44 -27.43
N VAL A 316 8.18 2.32 -28.02
CA VAL A 316 9.41 1.99 -27.27
C VAL A 316 9.72 3.08 -26.24
N SER A 317 9.54 4.35 -26.62
CA SER A 317 9.77 5.47 -25.73
C SER A 317 8.76 5.52 -24.60
N ILE A 318 7.48 5.21 -24.85
CA ILE A 318 6.45 5.10 -23.82
C ILE A 318 6.83 4.04 -22.80
N VAL A 319 7.13 2.82 -23.24
CA VAL A 319 7.52 1.73 -22.35
C VAL A 319 8.77 2.07 -21.55
N GLY A 320 9.79 2.66 -22.19
CA GLY A 320 11.06 3.03 -21.55
C GLY A 320 10.88 4.13 -20.50
N VAL A 321 10.16 5.20 -20.84
CA VAL A 321 9.90 6.32 -19.92
C VAL A 321 8.98 5.90 -18.78
N ASP A 322 7.92 5.13 -19.05
CA ASP A 322 7.00 4.66 -18.02
C ASP A 322 7.70 3.73 -17.02
N LEU A 323 8.54 2.81 -17.51
CA LEU A 323 9.35 1.96 -16.65
C LEU A 323 10.30 2.78 -15.80
N PHE A 324 11.00 3.74 -16.40
CA PHE A 324 11.89 4.64 -15.70
C PHE A 324 11.16 5.44 -14.62
N MET A 325 10.00 6.02 -14.95
CA MET A 325 9.19 6.81 -14.03
C MET A 325 8.64 5.99 -12.87
N TYR A 326 8.20 4.76 -13.13
CA TYR A 326 7.75 3.86 -12.07
C TYR A 326 8.89 3.50 -11.11
N LEU A 327 10.05 3.12 -11.65
CA LEU A 327 11.23 2.79 -10.83
C LEU A 327 11.74 4.01 -10.06
N LEU A 328 11.76 5.18 -10.69
CA LEU A 328 12.11 6.45 -10.05
C LEU A 328 11.13 6.76 -8.92
N GLY A 329 9.82 6.63 -9.15
CA GLY A 329 8.79 6.81 -8.13
C GLY A 329 9.00 5.89 -6.93
N CYS A 330 9.25 4.60 -7.17
CA CYS A 330 9.56 3.64 -6.10
C CYS A 330 10.84 4.01 -5.35
N ALA A 331 11.91 4.36 -6.06
CA ALA A 331 13.19 4.75 -5.48
C ALA A 331 13.07 6.02 -4.63
N THR A 332 12.38 7.05 -5.14
CA THR A 332 12.10 8.29 -4.41
C THR A 332 11.24 8.02 -3.18
N CYS A 333 10.23 7.16 -3.27
CA CYS A 333 9.42 6.78 -2.11
C CYS A 333 10.24 6.09 -1.02
N ILE A 334 11.07 5.12 -1.39
CA ILE A 334 11.96 4.44 -0.43
C ILE A 334 12.97 5.44 0.13
N PHE A 335 13.58 6.26 -0.71
CA PHE A 335 14.55 7.28 -0.30
C PHE A 335 13.93 8.30 0.65
N VAL A 336 12.73 8.81 0.40
CA VAL A 336 12.06 9.76 1.30
C VAL A 336 11.59 9.09 2.58
N ALA A 337 11.05 7.87 2.50
CA ALA A 337 10.57 7.15 3.68
C ALA A 337 11.70 6.70 4.63
N ARG A 338 12.88 6.45 4.06
CA ARG A 338 14.06 5.86 4.73
C ARG A 338 15.34 6.63 4.48
N ALA A 339 15.27 7.96 4.30
CA ALA A 339 16.40 8.79 3.93
C ALA A 339 17.65 8.45 4.77
N PRO A 340 18.76 8.01 4.15
CA PRO A 340 19.96 7.59 4.84
C PRO A 340 20.79 8.81 5.22
N TRP A 341 20.22 9.75 6.01
CA TRP A 341 20.92 11.02 6.17
C TRP A 341 22.08 10.95 7.16
N ILE A 342 22.07 10.12 8.22
CA ILE A 342 23.22 10.01 9.13
C ILE A 342 23.29 8.62 9.74
N LYS A 343 23.93 7.66 9.05
CA LYS A 343 24.45 6.43 9.69
C LYS A 343 25.96 6.59 9.95
N ASN A 344 26.40 7.78 10.34
CA ASN A 344 27.76 7.96 10.83
C ASN A 344 27.78 7.58 12.32
N GLN A 345 28.45 6.47 12.61
CA GLN A 345 28.62 5.80 13.90
C GLN A 345 29.23 6.68 15.02
N LYS A 346 29.45 7.98 14.78
CA LYS A 346 30.09 8.95 15.70
C LYS A 346 29.23 10.18 16.03
N MET A 347 28.06 10.35 15.44
CA MET A 347 27.15 11.44 15.80
C MET A 347 25.78 10.87 16.12
N GLU A 348 25.29 11.13 17.34
CA GLU A 348 23.93 10.81 17.74
C GLU A 348 22.95 11.38 16.70
N GLU A 349 22.15 10.51 16.07
CA GLU A 349 21.11 10.95 15.15
C GLU A 349 20.20 11.96 15.89
N PRO A 350 19.98 13.18 15.35
CA PRO A 350 19.07 14.13 15.98
C PRO A 350 17.70 13.48 16.19
N ASN A 351 17.10 13.60 17.38
CA ASN A 351 15.80 12.99 17.71
C ASN A 351 14.68 13.37 16.72
N MET A 352 14.81 14.50 16.03
CA MET A 352 13.90 14.93 14.98
C MET A 352 13.97 14.04 13.72
N LEU A 353 15.14 13.52 13.35
CA LEU A 353 15.35 12.63 12.20
C LEU A 353 14.86 11.20 12.48
N LYS A 354 15.04 10.69 13.71
CA LYS A 354 14.40 9.44 14.16
C LYS A 354 12.88 9.52 14.11
N LYS A 355 12.30 10.65 14.55
CA LYS A 355 10.85 10.91 14.47
C LYS A 355 10.34 11.05 13.03
N TRP A 356 11.22 11.17 12.03
CA TRP A 356 10.87 11.27 10.61
C TRP A 356 10.98 9.97 9.81
N ARG A 357 11.55 8.90 10.40
CA ARG A 357 11.60 7.59 9.74
C ARG A 357 10.26 6.88 9.81
N PHE A 358 9.84 6.33 8.67
CA PHE A 358 8.67 5.47 8.61
C PHE A 358 9.05 4.01 8.93
N SER A 359 8.10 3.28 9.53
CA SER A 359 8.22 1.83 9.70
C SER A 359 8.48 1.15 8.35
N TRP A 360 9.14 -0.01 8.35
CA TRP A 360 9.32 -0.82 7.14
C TRP A 360 7.98 -1.12 6.47
N LYS A 361 6.95 -1.43 7.27
CA LYS A 361 5.60 -1.70 6.78
C LYS A 361 4.96 -0.47 6.11
N ASP A 362 5.15 0.70 6.70
CA ASP A 362 4.68 1.98 6.16
C ASP A 362 5.45 2.38 4.90
N THR A 363 6.74 2.08 4.84
CA THR A 363 7.59 2.35 3.67
C THR A 363 7.11 1.58 2.44
N VAL A 364 6.72 0.31 2.60
CA VAL A 364 6.12 -0.48 1.51
C VAL A 364 4.82 0.15 1.03
N ALA A 365 3.96 0.61 1.94
CA ALA A 365 2.72 1.30 1.58
C ALA A 365 2.99 2.62 0.84
N ILE A 366 3.97 3.40 1.30
CA ILE A 366 4.39 4.66 0.65
C ILE A 366 4.94 4.37 -0.74
N MET A 367 5.74 3.33 -0.91
CA MET A 367 6.32 2.96 -2.21
C MET A 367 5.25 2.63 -3.24
N TYR A 368 4.34 1.71 -2.92
CA TYR A 368 3.29 1.32 -3.86
C TYR A 368 2.29 2.46 -4.11
N CYS A 369 1.78 3.13 -3.07
CA CYS A 369 0.82 4.21 -3.28
C CYS A 369 1.42 5.48 -3.86
N GLY A 370 2.69 5.75 -3.54
CA GLY A 370 3.40 6.91 -4.05
C GLY A 370 3.65 6.77 -5.54
N ALA A 371 4.21 5.65 -6.00
CA ALA A 371 4.66 5.47 -7.39
C ALA A 371 3.56 5.09 -8.39
N THR A 372 2.44 4.53 -7.95
CA THR A 372 1.44 4.00 -8.90
C THR A 372 0.45 5.03 -9.41
N LYS A 373 -0.11 4.73 -10.59
CA LYS A 373 -1.08 5.56 -11.32
C LYS A 373 -2.30 4.76 -11.72
N THR A 374 -3.47 5.39 -11.68
CA THR A 374 -4.76 4.70 -11.81
C THR A 374 -5.48 5.01 -13.11
N VAL A 375 -5.68 3.95 -13.88
CA VAL A 375 -6.45 3.96 -15.13
C VAL A 375 -7.92 4.32 -14.85
N SER A 376 -8.47 3.84 -13.73
CA SER A 376 -9.88 4.04 -13.38
C SER A 376 -10.28 5.52 -13.24
N MET A 377 -9.34 6.39 -12.85
CA MET A 377 -9.54 7.84 -12.83
C MET A 377 -9.11 8.51 -14.13
N GLY A 378 -7.97 8.09 -14.68
CA GLY A 378 -7.39 8.78 -15.82
C GLY A 378 -8.18 8.62 -17.11
N ILE A 379 -8.77 7.45 -17.36
CA ILE A 379 -9.59 7.26 -18.58
C ILE A 379 -10.84 8.15 -18.56
N PRO A 380 -11.65 8.22 -17.49
CA PRO A 380 -12.73 9.20 -17.40
C PRO A 380 -12.26 10.64 -17.58
N LEU A 381 -11.14 11.01 -16.96
CA LEU A 381 -10.55 12.33 -17.09
C LEU A 381 -10.23 12.67 -18.55
N ILE A 382 -9.57 11.77 -19.28
CA ILE A 382 -9.24 11.95 -20.69
C ILE A 382 -10.52 12.08 -21.52
N ASN A 383 -11.49 11.18 -21.35
CA ASN A 383 -12.73 11.22 -22.12
C ASN A 383 -13.50 12.53 -21.91
N VAL A 384 -13.48 13.13 -20.72
CA VAL A 384 -14.18 14.39 -20.45
C VAL A 384 -13.38 15.59 -20.94
N MET A 385 -12.06 15.61 -20.75
CA MET A 385 -11.21 16.74 -21.16
C MET A 385 -11.00 16.84 -22.68
N TYR A 386 -11.11 15.71 -23.38
CA TYR A 386 -10.89 15.59 -24.81
C TYR A 386 -12.13 15.07 -25.54
N ALA A 387 -13.33 15.28 -24.96
CA ALA A 387 -14.61 14.84 -25.53
C ALA A 387 -14.88 15.42 -26.93
N ASP A 388 -14.42 16.65 -27.18
CA ASP A 388 -14.59 17.35 -28.47
C ASP A 388 -13.54 16.95 -29.52
N GLN A 389 -12.57 16.11 -29.15
CA GLN A 389 -11.55 15.60 -30.06
C GLN A 389 -11.95 14.23 -30.62
N ASP A 390 -11.34 13.83 -31.73
CA ASP A 390 -11.62 12.52 -32.33
C ASP A 390 -11.35 11.36 -31.35
N TYR A 391 -12.14 10.30 -31.44
CA TYR A 391 -12.01 9.13 -30.56
C TYR A 391 -10.62 8.47 -30.67
N GLY A 392 -9.95 8.60 -31.82
CA GLY A 392 -8.57 8.17 -31.99
C GLY A 392 -7.60 8.91 -31.07
N THR A 393 -7.78 10.22 -30.87
CA THR A 393 -6.94 11.03 -29.98
C THR A 393 -7.09 10.56 -28.53
N VAL A 394 -8.30 10.27 -28.08
CA VAL A 394 -8.55 9.72 -26.72
C VAL A 394 -7.81 8.38 -26.53
N GLY A 395 -7.81 7.52 -27.55
CA GLY A 395 -7.05 6.27 -27.54
C GLY A 395 -5.55 6.48 -27.40
N VAL A 396 -4.96 7.38 -28.22
CA VAL A 396 -3.52 7.70 -28.16
C VAL A 396 -3.13 8.33 -26.81
N LEU A 397 -3.90 9.30 -26.32
CA LEU A 397 -3.64 9.96 -25.03
C LEU A 397 -3.70 8.98 -23.84
N SER A 398 -4.51 7.93 -23.96
CA SER A 398 -4.67 6.90 -22.94
C SER A 398 -3.52 5.89 -22.91
N LEU A 399 -2.73 5.78 -23.99
CA LEU A 399 -1.71 4.73 -24.13
C LEU A 399 -0.63 4.77 -23.04
N PRO A 400 0.03 5.91 -22.74
CA PRO A 400 1.03 5.93 -21.69
C PRO A 400 0.46 5.53 -20.33
N LEU A 401 -0.75 5.98 -20.01
CA LEU A 401 -1.42 5.59 -18.76
C LEU A 401 -1.69 4.09 -18.69
N LEU A 402 -2.14 3.49 -19.79
CA LEU A 402 -2.40 2.05 -19.86
C LEU A 402 -1.11 1.24 -19.76
N LEU A 403 -0.07 1.61 -20.50
CA LEU A 403 1.23 0.93 -20.48
C LEU A 403 1.91 1.08 -19.12
N TYR A 404 1.90 2.26 -18.52
CA TYR A 404 2.34 2.47 -17.14
C TYR A 404 1.62 1.53 -16.18
N HIS A 405 0.31 1.35 -16.33
CA HIS A 405 -0.46 0.44 -15.49
C HIS A 405 -0.04 -1.03 -15.65
N ILE A 406 0.30 -1.47 -16.85
CA ILE A 406 0.83 -2.83 -17.08
C ILE A 406 2.18 -2.98 -16.39
N ILE A 407 3.08 -2.01 -16.61
CA ILE A 407 4.45 -2.02 -16.11
C ILE A 407 4.47 -2.01 -14.58
N GLN A 408 3.71 -1.11 -13.94
CA GLN A 408 3.67 -1.03 -12.48
C GLN A 408 3.13 -2.33 -11.85
N LEU A 409 2.22 -3.05 -12.52
CA LEU A 409 1.70 -4.31 -12.01
C LEU A 409 2.69 -5.45 -12.17
N PHE A 410 3.37 -5.50 -13.32
CA PHE A 410 4.39 -6.50 -13.59
C PHE A 410 5.59 -6.33 -12.65
N VAL A 411 6.19 -5.15 -12.64
CA VAL A 411 7.34 -4.83 -11.81
C VAL A 411 6.96 -4.84 -10.32
N GLY A 412 5.79 -4.31 -9.98
CA GLY A 412 5.30 -4.31 -8.59
C GLY A 412 5.13 -5.71 -8.01
N ASN A 413 4.61 -6.68 -8.79
CA ASN A 413 4.55 -8.08 -8.36
C ASN A 413 5.95 -8.71 -8.18
N PHE A 414 6.91 -8.37 -9.04
CA PHE A 414 8.29 -8.83 -8.89
C PHE A 414 8.96 -8.24 -7.63
N GLN A 415 8.60 -7.03 -7.23
CA GLN A 415 9.10 -6.38 -6.02
C GLN A 415 8.52 -6.98 -4.73
N VAL A 416 7.32 -7.56 -4.75
CA VAL A 416 6.67 -8.15 -3.55
C VAL A 416 7.57 -9.12 -2.76
N PRO A 417 8.17 -10.18 -3.35
CA PRO A 417 9.01 -11.11 -2.60
C PRO A 417 10.29 -10.46 -2.05
N ILE A 418 10.85 -9.48 -2.76
CA ILE A 418 12.05 -8.73 -2.34
C ILE A 418 11.70 -7.90 -1.11
N LEU A 419 10.60 -7.13 -1.19
CA LEU A 419 10.13 -6.29 -0.10
C LEU A 419 9.67 -7.11 1.10
N LYS A 420 9.04 -8.26 0.87
CA LYS A 420 8.65 -9.17 1.96
C LYS A 420 9.85 -9.65 2.76
N ARG A 421 10.92 -10.08 2.08
CA ARG A 421 12.18 -10.49 2.73
C ARG A 421 12.84 -9.33 3.46
N TRP A 422 12.81 -8.15 2.86
CA TRP A 422 13.36 -6.92 3.45
C TRP A 422 12.61 -6.53 4.73
N VAL A 423 11.28 -6.51 4.70
CA VAL A 423 10.44 -6.25 5.88
C VAL A 423 10.67 -7.30 6.96
N GLN A 424 10.69 -8.59 6.59
CA GLN A 424 10.87 -9.67 7.57
C GLN A 424 12.23 -9.58 8.27
N LYS A 425 13.32 -9.46 7.49
CA LYS A 425 14.68 -9.35 8.02
C LYS A 425 14.79 -8.24 9.06
N SER A 426 14.17 -7.09 8.81
CA SER A 426 14.27 -5.97 9.73
C SER A 426 13.38 -6.10 10.97
N LEU A 427 12.26 -6.82 10.89
CA LEU A 427 11.48 -7.17 12.08
C LEU A 427 12.25 -8.17 12.95
N ASP A 428 12.97 -9.11 12.34
CA ASP A 428 13.81 -10.06 13.06
C ASP A 428 14.98 -9.33 13.75
N GLU A 429 15.64 -8.38 13.06
CA GLU A 429 16.70 -7.53 13.64
C GLU A 429 16.20 -6.66 14.81
N GLU A 430 14.99 -6.07 14.71
CA GLU A 430 14.37 -5.28 15.79
C GLU A 430 14.07 -6.16 17.01
N ASN A 431 13.47 -7.35 16.81
CA ASN A 431 13.15 -8.26 17.91
C ASN A 431 14.41 -8.78 18.63
N SER A 432 15.48 -9.10 17.89
CA SER A 432 16.74 -9.56 18.50
C SER A 432 17.45 -8.46 19.29
N ALA A 433 17.32 -7.19 18.89
CA ALA A 433 17.88 -6.07 19.63
C ALA A 433 17.15 -5.85 20.96
N ASP A 434 15.80 -5.89 20.93
CA ASP A 434 14.97 -5.77 22.14
C ASP A 434 15.24 -6.91 23.12
N GLU A 435 15.41 -8.14 22.63
CA GLU A 435 15.73 -9.31 23.47
C GLU A 435 17.13 -9.21 24.11
N HIS A 436 18.13 -8.72 23.36
CA HIS A 436 19.47 -8.48 23.90
C HIS A 436 19.49 -7.36 24.95
N GLU A 437 18.73 -6.27 24.74
CA GLU A 437 18.60 -5.18 25.72
C GLU A 437 17.90 -5.66 27.00
N LEU A 438 16.86 -6.50 26.87
CA LEU A 438 16.18 -7.13 28.00
C LEU A 438 17.11 -8.07 28.79
N MET A 439 17.89 -8.92 28.11
CA MET A 439 18.86 -9.80 28.76
C MET A 439 19.95 -9.01 29.48
N THR A 440 20.45 -7.94 28.86
CA THR A 440 21.46 -7.05 29.48
C THR A 440 20.90 -6.36 30.72
N ALA A 441 19.63 -5.92 30.70
CA ALA A 441 18.98 -5.30 31.84
C ALA A 441 18.74 -6.29 33.01
N VAL A 442 18.40 -7.55 32.69
CA VAL A 442 18.25 -8.63 33.68
C VAL A 442 19.60 -9.00 34.30
N GLU A 443 20.67 -9.06 33.51
CA GLU A 443 22.02 -9.34 34.00
C GLU A 443 22.59 -8.21 34.87
N GLN A 444 22.26 -6.95 34.56
CA GLN A 444 22.63 -5.81 35.41
C GLN A 444 21.87 -5.77 36.74
N GLN A 445 20.65 -6.31 36.80
CA GLN A 445 19.88 -6.42 38.05
C GLN A 445 20.29 -7.62 38.92
N SER A 446 20.97 -8.63 38.37
CA SER A 446 21.41 -9.82 39.10
C SER A 446 22.82 -9.71 39.70
N LEU A 447 23.55 -8.62 39.43
CA LEU A 447 24.85 -8.33 40.07
C LEU A 447 24.66 -7.97 41.56
N PRO A 448 25.25 -8.73 42.51
CA PRO A 448 25.12 -8.41 43.93
C PRO A 448 25.87 -7.11 44.25
N THR A 449 25.13 -6.13 44.79
CA THR A 449 25.67 -4.90 45.38
C THR A 449 26.71 -5.30 46.44
N THR A 450 27.99 -5.27 46.08
CA THR A 450 29.07 -5.59 47.02
C THR A 450 29.18 -4.43 48.00
N MET A 451 28.52 -4.59 49.15
CA MET A 451 28.64 -3.70 50.30
C MET A 451 30.11 -3.59 50.72
N THR A 452 30.74 -2.45 50.44
CA THR A 452 32.01 -2.06 51.07
C THR A 452 31.73 -1.60 52.50
N ASN A 453 31.62 -2.58 53.41
CA ASN A 453 31.46 -2.34 54.84
C ASN A 453 32.81 -1.90 55.46
N ARG A 454 33.09 -0.59 55.46
CA ARG A 454 34.26 -0.02 56.15
C ARG A 454 33.98 0.05 57.66
N ARG A 455 34.38 -1.03 58.34
CA ARG A 455 34.38 -1.26 59.79
C ARG A 455 34.85 -0.01 60.58
N ARG A 456 33.96 0.62 61.37
CA ARG A 456 34.34 1.53 62.47
C ARG A 456 34.50 0.68 63.75
N GLN A 457 35.70 0.69 64.33
CA GLN A 457 35.94 0.24 65.71
C GLN A 457 35.49 1.33 66.69
N PRO A 458 34.94 0.98 67.87
CA PRO A 458 34.82 1.91 68.99
C PRO A 458 36.02 1.76 69.92
N THR A 459 36.79 2.83 70.12
CA THR A 459 37.73 2.95 71.24
C THR A 459 37.08 3.80 72.33
N SER A 460 36.96 3.23 73.52
CA SER A 460 36.53 3.87 74.77
C SER A 460 37.72 4.52 75.50
N THR A 461 37.41 5.38 76.49
CA THR A 461 38.25 6.11 77.50
C THR A 461 38.79 7.47 77.04
N SER A 462 38.93 8.51 77.87
CA SER A 462 38.35 9.03 79.13
C SER A 462 39.12 10.34 79.40
N GLU A 463 38.44 11.41 79.88
CA GLU A 463 38.99 12.61 80.59
C GLU A 463 40.02 13.51 79.86
N ALA A 464 40.19 14.83 80.05
CA ALA A 464 39.55 15.97 80.72
C ALA A 464 40.34 17.26 80.25
N PRO A 465 39.91 18.51 80.54
CA PRO A 465 40.25 19.72 79.76
C PRO A 465 41.34 20.65 80.42
N PRO A 466 41.41 21.97 80.11
CA PRO A 466 42.28 22.67 79.13
C PRO A 466 43.43 23.46 79.83
N PRO A 467 44.25 24.31 79.14
CA PRO A 467 43.88 25.72 78.96
C PRO A 467 44.49 26.50 77.75
N SER A 468 43.96 27.73 77.59
CA SER A 468 44.59 29.01 77.15
C SER A 468 44.99 29.28 75.68
N SER A 469 44.22 30.22 75.10
CA SER A 469 44.57 31.46 74.34
C SER A 469 45.99 32.04 74.53
N PRO A 470 46.49 32.97 73.68
CA PRO A 470 45.79 34.01 72.89
C PRO A 470 45.70 33.82 71.39
#